data_AF-A0AAI9SCG1-F1
#
_entry.id   AF-A0AAI9SCG1-F1
#
_cell.length_a   1.000
_cell.length_b   1.000
_cell.length_c   1.000
_cell.angle_alpha   90.00
_cell.angle_beta   90.00
_cell.angle_gamma   90.00
#
_symmetry.space_group_name_H-M   'P 1'
#
loop_
_entity.id
_entity.type
_entity.pdbx_description
1 polymer ?
#
loop_
_entity_poly.entity_id
_entity_poly.type
_entity_poly.pdbx_seq_one_letter_code
_entity_poly.pdbx_strand_id
1 'polypeptide(L)'
;MQSSLPNGISPAAAEALLRFRDSRGWARHHSPKNLAESIVIEAAELLECFQWKTTEAELTPREKAAAASEIADVASYLILIADRLGVNLDAAISAKLAVLESRYPKEAIGSEGAIDAYQALREKARSRRALLASPEMTALLGYRSFLAQTRAGEWAAASDNRIYFVRYARETIDFWRNAEAMEKSLAALLSADEIAEALPRDFPERPDRAQLEALDVAGLILFLGRLARLEHIRDGVILAAADSGVLGTVLEILSQKAAAVA
;
A
#
# COMPACT_ATOMS: atom_id res chain seq x y z
N MET A 1 -27.80 10.63 -16.09
CA MET A 1 -28.57 10.84 -14.85
C MET A 1 -27.79 11.79 -13.97
N GLN A 2 -28.26 13.01 -13.77
CA GLN A 2 -27.69 13.90 -12.75
C GLN A 2 -28.05 13.33 -11.38
N SER A 3 -27.07 12.73 -10.72
CA SER A 3 -27.16 12.37 -9.30
C SER A 3 -27.13 13.66 -8.49
N SER A 4 -28.29 14.15 -8.04
CA SER A 4 -28.35 15.31 -7.15
C SER A 4 -28.16 14.84 -5.71
N LEU A 5 -26.91 14.59 -5.33
CA LEU A 5 -26.55 14.61 -3.91
C LEU A 5 -26.86 16.04 -3.42
N PRO A 6 -27.77 16.21 -2.42
CA PRO A 6 -28.26 17.54 -2.04
C PRO A 6 -27.16 18.50 -1.56
N ASN A 7 -26.00 17.95 -1.17
CA ASN A 7 -24.84 18.68 -0.64
C ASN A 7 -23.55 18.44 -1.47
N GLY A 8 -23.67 18.00 -2.73
CA GLY A 8 -22.53 17.73 -3.60
C GLY A 8 -22.03 18.97 -4.36
N ILE A 9 -20.79 18.92 -4.85
CA ILE A 9 -20.24 19.97 -5.73
C ILE A 9 -20.83 19.79 -7.13
N SER A 10 -21.54 20.80 -7.62
CA SER A 10 -22.05 20.76 -8.99
C SER A 10 -20.93 21.02 -10.02
N PRO A 11 -21.01 20.44 -11.24
CA PRO A 11 -20.08 20.75 -12.31
C PRO A 11 -19.98 22.26 -12.61
N ALA A 12 -21.11 22.97 -12.55
CA ALA A 12 -21.16 24.41 -12.79
C ALA A 12 -20.36 25.22 -11.76
N ALA A 13 -20.38 24.81 -10.48
CA ALA A 13 -19.61 25.45 -9.41
C ALA A 13 -18.10 25.21 -9.61
N ALA A 14 -17.70 23.97 -9.92
CA ALA A 14 -16.30 23.65 -10.21
C ALA A 14 -15.76 24.44 -11.40
N GLU A 15 -16.51 24.52 -12.50
CA GLU A 15 -16.12 25.33 -13.66
C GLU A 15 -16.04 26.83 -13.35
N ALA A 16 -16.96 27.35 -12.53
CA ALA A 16 -16.94 28.75 -12.13
C ALA A 16 -15.67 29.09 -11.33
N LEU A 17 -15.23 28.18 -10.45
CA LEU A 17 -13.98 28.30 -9.69
C LEU A 17 -12.76 28.29 -10.61
N LEU A 18 -12.69 27.37 -11.59
CA LEU A 18 -11.59 27.31 -12.55
C LEU A 18 -11.53 28.59 -13.39
N ARG A 19 -12.67 29.08 -13.90
CA ARG A 19 -12.75 30.37 -14.59
C ARG A 19 -12.31 31.54 -13.70
N PHE A 20 -12.69 31.53 -12.42
CA PHE A 20 -12.28 32.56 -11.46
C PHE A 20 -10.75 32.60 -11.30
N ARG A 21 -10.11 31.44 -11.14
CA ARG A 21 -8.64 31.31 -11.09
C ARG A 21 -8.00 31.83 -12.37
N ASP A 22 -8.48 31.37 -13.52
CA ASP A 22 -7.85 31.63 -14.82
C ASP A 22 -7.97 33.09 -15.25
N SER A 23 -9.13 33.70 -15.00
CA SER A 23 -9.35 35.13 -15.26
C SER A 23 -8.40 36.06 -14.48
N ARG A 24 -7.80 35.57 -13.39
CA ARG A 24 -6.84 36.30 -12.56
C ARG A 24 -5.38 35.88 -12.80
N GLY A 25 -5.15 34.91 -13.68
CA GLY A 25 -3.82 34.36 -13.93
C GLY A 25 -3.21 33.66 -12.71
N TRP A 26 -4.04 33.21 -11.75
CA TRP A 26 -3.56 32.60 -10.50
C TRP A 26 -3.01 31.19 -10.67
N ALA A 27 -3.33 30.53 -11.79
CA ALA A 27 -2.83 29.19 -12.12
C ALA A 27 -1.29 29.07 -12.01
N ARG A 28 -0.54 30.15 -12.27
CA ARG A 28 0.93 30.18 -12.14
C ARG A 28 1.44 30.03 -10.70
N HIS A 29 0.62 30.36 -9.70
CA HIS A 29 0.95 30.24 -8.27
C HIS A 29 0.45 28.91 -7.68
N HIS A 30 -0.34 28.15 -8.44
CA HIS A 30 -0.98 26.90 -8.03
C HIS A 30 -0.06 25.70 -8.34
N SER A 31 1.12 25.66 -7.71
CA SER A 31 1.92 24.43 -7.70
C SER A 31 1.23 23.36 -6.82
N PRO A 32 1.44 22.06 -7.06
CA PRO A 32 0.86 21.01 -6.22
C PRO A 32 1.20 21.18 -4.72
N LYS A 33 2.43 21.64 -4.42
CA LYS A 33 2.86 21.95 -3.06
C LYS A 33 2.03 23.09 -2.46
N ASN A 34 1.92 24.23 -3.16
CA ASN A 34 1.22 25.40 -2.64
C ASN A 34 -0.26 25.12 -2.41
N LEU A 35 -0.90 24.37 -3.33
CA LEU A 35 -2.29 23.96 -3.18
C LEU A 35 -2.49 23.02 -1.99
N ALA A 36 -1.56 22.08 -1.76
CA ALA A 36 -1.61 21.20 -0.59
C ALA A 36 -1.44 21.98 0.72
N GLU A 37 -0.58 23.00 0.74
CA GLU A 37 -0.44 23.93 1.87
C GLU A 37 -1.74 24.70 2.11
N SER A 38 -2.36 25.25 1.07
CA SER A 38 -3.67 25.92 1.18
C SER A 38 -4.75 25.01 1.75
N ILE A 39 -4.86 23.75 1.31
CA ILE A 39 -5.83 22.79 1.87
C ILE A 39 -5.65 22.65 3.39
N VAL A 40 -4.41 22.59 3.88
CA VAL A 40 -4.13 22.45 5.32
C VAL A 40 -4.49 23.72 6.07
N ILE A 41 -4.24 24.90 5.49
CA ILE A 41 -4.60 26.19 6.08
C ILE A 41 -6.12 26.27 6.25
N GLU A 42 -6.89 26.07 5.18
CA GLU A 42 -8.36 26.15 5.26
C GLU A 42 -8.96 25.05 6.15
N ALA A 43 -8.33 23.86 6.20
CA ALA A 43 -8.75 22.82 7.13
C ALA A 43 -8.50 23.19 8.60
N ALA A 44 -7.48 24.02 8.87
CA ALA A 44 -7.24 24.57 10.20
C ALA A 44 -8.28 25.64 10.54
N GLU A 45 -8.65 26.52 9.60
CA GLU A 45 -9.74 27.50 9.79
C GLU A 45 -11.09 26.80 10.05
N LEU A 46 -11.36 25.70 9.32
CA LEU A 46 -12.51 24.84 9.60
C LEU A 46 -12.45 24.25 11.02
N LEU A 47 -11.27 23.80 11.48
CA LEU A 47 -11.09 23.27 12.83
C LEU A 47 -11.35 24.35 13.90
N GLU A 48 -10.94 25.59 13.66
CA GLU A 48 -11.18 26.72 14.59
C GLU A 48 -12.66 26.95 14.86
N CYS A 49 -13.54 26.69 13.88
CA CYS A 49 -14.99 26.75 14.07
C CYS A 49 -15.51 25.83 15.20
N PHE A 50 -14.75 24.79 15.56
CA PHE A 50 -15.13 23.78 16.55
C PHE A 50 -14.22 23.74 17.77
N GLN A 51 -13.13 24.51 17.82
CA GLN A 51 -12.07 24.40 18.84
C GLN A 51 -12.57 24.44 20.29
N TRP A 52 -13.61 25.25 20.57
CA TRP A 52 -14.16 25.46 21.91
C TRP A 52 -15.53 24.79 22.11
N LYS A 53 -15.94 23.92 21.20
CA LYS A 53 -17.23 23.23 21.25
C LYS A 53 -17.12 21.90 21.99
N THR A 54 -18.15 21.56 22.77
CA THR A 54 -18.31 20.20 23.31
C THR A 54 -18.93 19.30 22.25
N THR A 55 -18.82 17.98 22.42
CA THR A 55 -19.35 16.97 21.49
C THR A 55 -20.88 17.04 21.29
N GLU A 56 -21.60 17.68 22.22
CA GLU A 56 -23.06 17.80 22.22
C GLU A 56 -23.54 19.20 21.79
N ALA A 57 -22.64 20.13 21.50
CA ALA A 57 -23.01 21.52 21.23
C ALA A 57 -23.71 21.68 19.87
N GLU A 58 -24.91 22.24 19.87
CA GLU A 58 -25.56 22.71 18.64
C GLU A 58 -24.92 24.00 18.13
N LEU A 59 -24.68 24.07 16.82
CA LEU A 59 -24.18 25.28 16.17
C LEU A 59 -25.32 26.28 15.95
N THR A 60 -25.07 27.54 16.31
CA THR A 60 -25.93 28.67 15.93
C THR A 60 -25.93 28.87 14.40
N PRO A 61 -26.92 29.57 13.82
CA PRO A 61 -26.94 29.86 12.38
C PRO A 61 -25.68 30.57 11.89
N ARG A 62 -25.10 31.44 12.71
CA ARG A 62 -23.85 32.14 12.39
C ARG A 62 -22.65 31.18 12.33
N GLU A 63 -22.56 30.27 13.29
CA GLU A 63 -21.48 29.27 13.33
C GLU A 63 -21.60 28.27 12.18
N LYS A 64 -22.83 27.87 11.82
CA LYS A 64 -23.07 27.04 10.63
C LYS A 64 -22.63 27.75 9.35
N ALA A 65 -22.90 29.05 9.22
CA ALA A 65 -22.48 29.83 8.08
C ALA A 65 -20.95 29.98 7.99
N ALA A 66 -20.28 30.19 9.13
CA ALA A 66 -18.81 30.22 9.20
C ALA A 66 -18.20 28.87 8.78
N ALA A 67 -18.63 27.76 9.39
CA ALA A 67 -18.16 26.43 9.02
C ALA A 67 -18.45 26.08 7.54
N ALA A 68 -19.59 26.52 7.00
CA ALA A 68 -19.91 26.32 5.59
C ALA A 68 -18.96 27.10 4.65
N SER A 69 -18.46 28.27 5.07
CA SER A 69 -17.43 29.01 4.33
C SER A 69 -16.14 28.20 4.27
N GLU A 70 -15.63 27.75 5.43
CA GLU A 70 -14.36 27.01 5.49
C GLU A 70 -14.44 25.65 4.77
N ILE A 71 -15.60 24.97 4.83
CA ILE A 71 -15.84 23.76 4.03
C ILE A 71 -15.74 24.07 2.53
N ALA A 72 -16.27 25.21 2.08
CA ALA A 72 -16.21 25.61 0.69
C ALA A 72 -14.78 25.95 0.25
N ASP A 73 -13.97 26.54 1.13
CA ASP A 73 -12.57 26.87 0.83
C ASP A 73 -11.71 25.60 0.75
N VAL A 74 -11.86 24.65 1.69
CA VAL A 74 -11.22 23.32 1.61
C VAL A 74 -11.63 22.60 0.31
N ALA A 75 -12.92 22.58 -0.01
CA ALA A 75 -13.43 21.96 -1.23
C ALA A 75 -12.88 22.64 -2.50
N SER A 76 -12.75 23.97 -2.50
CA SER A 76 -12.22 24.73 -3.62
C SER A 76 -10.77 24.37 -3.91
N TYR A 77 -9.90 24.31 -2.89
CA TYR A 77 -8.52 23.90 -3.11
C TYR A 77 -8.38 22.42 -3.50
N LEU A 78 -9.27 21.53 -3.03
CA LEU A 78 -9.33 20.15 -3.50
C LEU A 78 -9.66 20.05 -5.00
N ILE A 79 -10.60 20.86 -5.51
CA ILE A 79 -10.87 20.93 -6.94
C ILE A 79 -9.65 21.46 -7.70
N LEU A 80 -9.03 22.53 -7.19
CA LEU A 80 -7.88 23.17 -7.84
C LEU A 80 -6.68 22.23 -7.94
N ILE A 81 -6.38 21.45 -6.90
CA ILE A 81 -5.27 20.48 -6.92
C ILE A 81 -5.60 19.28 -7.80
N ALA A 82 -6.85 18.83 -7.82
CA ALA A 82 -7.30 17.77 -8.70
C ALA A 82 -7.14 18.16 -10.18
N ASP A 83 -7.60 19.36 -10.57
CA ASP A 83 -7.39 19.91 -11.91
C ASP A 83 -5.89 20.03 -12.24
N ARG A 84 -5.08 20.53 -11.29
CA ARG A 84 -3.64 20.70 -11.49
C ARG A 84 -2.88 19.39 -11.69
N LEU A 85 -3.34 18.30 -11.10
CA LEU A 85 -2.75 16.96 -11.16
C LEU A 85 -3.41 16.05 -12.21
N GLY A 86 -4.51 16.48 -12.83
CA GLY A 86 -5.30 15.63 -13.74
C GLY A 86 -6.02 14.48 -13.02
N VAL A 87 -6.36 14.66 -11.74
CA VAL A 87 -7.06 13.66 -10.94
C VAL A 87 -8.57 13.83 -11.09
N ASN A 88 -9.26 12.78 -11.51
CA ASN A 88 -10.71 12.72 -11.41
C ASN A 88 -11.11 12.36 -9.97
N LEU A 89 -11.68 13.34 -9.24
CA LEU A 89 -12.05 13.18 -7.84
C LEU A 89 -13.07 12.06 -7.62
N ASP A 90 -14.09 11.94 -8.48
CA ASP A 90 -15.11 10.88 -8.36
C ASP A 90 -14.47 9.50 -8.48
N ALA A 91 -13.63 9.30 -9.51
CA ALA A 91 -12.91 8.05 -9.70
C ALA A 91 -11.95 7.74 -8.54
N ALA A 92 -11.24 8.75 -8.02
CA ALA A 92 -10.33 8.61 -6.89
C ALA A 92 -11.08 8.21 -5.60
N ILE A 93 -12.23 8.83 -5.34
CA ILE A 93 -13.08 8.50 -4.19
C ILE A 93 -13.66 7.09 -4.34
N SER A 94 -14.18 6.71 -5.51
CA SER A 94 -14.71 5.36 -5.76
C SER A 94 -13.64 4.28 -5.58
N ALA A 95 -12.44 4.50 -6.11
CA ALA A 95 -11.31 3.58 -5.92
C ALA A 95 -10.93 3.48 -4.44
N LYS A 96 -10.95 4.61 -3.71
CA LYS A 96 -10.64 4.62 -2.27
C LYS A 96 -11.72 3.89 -1.46
N LEU A 97 -12.99 4.03 -1.81
CA LEU A 97 -14.10 3.36 -1.15
C LEU A 97 -13.99 1.84 -1.26
N ALA A 98 -13.69 1.30 -2.45
CA ALA A 98 -13.48 -0.14 -2.62
C ALA A 98 -12.37 -0.69 -1.71
N VAL A 99 -11.28 0.09 -1.55
CA VAL A 99 -10.19 -0.27 -0.61
C VAL A 99 -10.65 -0.19 0.86
N LEU A 100 -11.47 0.81 1.20
CA LEU A 100 -11.99 0.96 2.56
C LEU A 100 -12.99 -0.15 2.90
N GLU A 101 -13.89 -0.54 1.99
CA GLU A 101 -14.85 -1.64 2.20
C GLU A 101 -14.12 -2.98 2.45
N SER A 102 -13.07 -3.26 1.68
CA SER A 102 -12.22 -4.44 1.90
C SER A 102 -11.45 -4.37 3.23
N ARG A 103 -10.93 -3.18 3.59
CA ARG A 103 -10.15 -3.00 4.83
C ARG A 103 -11.02 -2.98 6.09
N TYR A 104 -12.28 -2.57 5.96
CA TYR A 104 -13.20 -2.31 7.05
C TYR A 104 -14.57 -2.97 6.78
N PRO A 105 -14.66 -4.31 6.83
CA PRO A 105 -15.90 -5.04 6.55
C PRO A 105 -17.01 -4.67 7.54
N LYS A 106 -18.24 -4.57 7.04
CA LYS A 106 -19.42 -4.19 7.84
C LYS A 106 -19.65 -5.16 9.00
N GLU A 107 -19.41 -6.45 8.76
CA GLU A 107 -19.56 -7.54 9.72
C GLU A 107 -18.58 -7.40 10.89
N ALA A 108 -17.43 -6.76 10.67
CA ALA A 108 -16.38 -6.57 11.68
C ALA A 108 -16.53 -5.27 12.49
N ILE A 109 -17.25 -4.26 11.98
CA ILE A 109 -17.33 -2.91 12.58
C ILE A 109 -18.74 -2.58 13.10
N GLY A 110 -19.76 -3.36 12.71
CA GLY A 110 -21.16 -3.06 13.02
C GLY A 110 -21.64 -3.28 14.46
N SER A 111 -20.80 -3.72 15.40
CA SER A 111 -21.20 -4.04 16.79
C SER A 111 -20.69 -3.02 17.82
N GLU A 112 -21.24 -3.05 19.04
CA GLU A 112 -20.57 -2.45 20.22
C GLU A 112 -19.12 -2.94 20.26
N GLY A 113 -18.15 -2.01 20.31
CA GLY A 113 -16.72 -2.29 20.09
C GLY A 113 -16.15 -1.85 18.73
N ALA A 114 -16.98 -1.21 17.88
CA ALA A 114 -16.60 -0.71 16.54
C ALA A 114 -15.28 0.09 16.51
N ILE A 115 -15.00 0.88 17.54
CA ILE A 115 -13.78 1.71 17.62
C ILE A 115 -12.54 0.85 17.81
N ASP A 116 -12.60 -0.15 18.70
CA ASP A 116 -11.46 -1.04 18.98
C ASP A 116 -11.18 -1.95 17.78
N ALA A 117 -12.23 -2.49 17.16
CA ALA A 117 -12.12 -3.25 15.92
C ALA A 117 -11.51 -2.40 14.79
N TYR A 118 -11.97 -1.15 14.63
CA TYR A 118 -11.41 -0.20 13.68
C TYR A 118 -9.94 0.13 13.95
N GLN A 119 -9.57 0.36 15.21
CA GLN A 119 -8.18 0.62 15.61
C GLN A 119 -7.28 -0.59 15.35
N ALA A 120 -7.72 -1.80 15.67
CA ALA A 120 -7.00 -3.03 15.39
C ALA A 120 -6.77 -3.23 13.88
N LEU A 121 -7.81 -3.03 13.05
CA LEU A 121 -7.70 -3.12 11.59
C LEU A 121 -6.74 -2.05 11.03
N ARG A 122 -6.80 -0.82 11.57
CA ARG A 122 -5.89 0.25 11.18
C ARG A 122 -4.44 -0.07 11.57
N GLU A 123 -4.22 -0.61 12.76
CA GLU A 123 -2.89 -1.01 13.23
C GLU A 123 -2.32 -2.14 12.39
N LYS A 124 -3.12 -3.18 12.14
CA LYS A 124 -2.77 -4.28 11.24
C LYS A 124 -2.36 -3.77 9.86
N ALA A 125 -3.11 -2.83 9.30
CA ALA A 125 -2.79 -2.22 8.01
C ALA A 125 -1.49 -1.38 8.04
N ARG A 126 -1.24 -0.64 9.13
CA ARG A 126 0.04 0.07 9.34
C ARG A 126 1.20 -0.90 9.41
N SER A 127 1.08 -1.96 10.20
CA SER A 127 2.10 -2.99 10.35
C SER A 127 2.39 -3.71 9.04
N ARG A 128 1.37 -4.03 8.24
CA ARG A 128 1.55 -4.56 6.87
C ARG A 128 2.35 -3.59 6.00
N ARG A 129 2.03 -2.30 5.99
CA ARG A 129 2.77 -1.30 5.20
C ARG A 129 4.22 -1.15 5.69
N ALA A 130 4.43 -1.14 7.01
CA ALA A 130 5.76 -1.08 7.59
C ALA A 130 6.60 -2.30 7.22
N LEU A 131 6.00 -3.50 7.19
CA LEU A 131 6.64 -4.73 6.74
C LEU A 131 7.06 -4.64 5.25
N LEU A 132 6.21 -4.10 4.37
CA LEU A 132 6.57 -3.92 2.96
C LEU A 132 7.66 -2.87 2.74
N ALA A 133 7.80 -1.91 3.65
CA ALA A 133 8.85 -0.90 3.63
C ALA A 133 10.11 -1.30 4.44
N SER A 134 10.19 -2.55 4.91
CA SER A 134 11.27 -2.97 5.81
C SER A 134 12.60 -3.21 5.08
N PRO A 135 13.74 -3.12 5.80
CA PRO A 135 15.04 -3.50 5.25
C PRO A 135 15.09 -4.95 4.76
N GLU A 136 14.38 -5.87 5.42
CA GLU A 136 14.28 -7.27 5.03
C GLU A 136 13.57 -7.42 3.69
N MET A 137 12.46 -6.70 3.46
CA MET A 137 11.79 -6.69 2.16
C MET A 137 12.71 -6.14 1.06
N THR A 138 13.43 -5.05 1.35
CA THR A 138 14.38 -4.45 0.41
C THR A 138 15.50 -5.44 0.05
N ALA A 139 16.07 -6.12 1.04
CA ALA A 139 17.11 -7.11 0.83
C ALA A 139 16.60 -8.36 0.09
N LEU A 140 15.37 -8.79 0.39
CA LEU A 140 14.70 -9.91 -0.27
C LEU A 140 14.54 -9.63 -1.78
N LEU A 141 14.02 -8.46 -2.14
CA LEU A 141 13.86 -8.05 -3.53
C LEU A 141 15.21 -7.82 -4.24
N GLY A 142 16.22 -7.32 -3.50
CA GLY A 142 17.57 -7.12 -4.00
C GLY A 142 18.26 -8.40 -4.48
N TYR A 143 17.86 -9.58 -3.97
CA TYR A 143 18.42 -10.86 -4.38
C TYR A 143 18.22 -11.17 -5.88
N ARG A 144 17.18 -10.60 -6.50
CA ARG A 144 16.94 -10.74 -7.95
C ARG A 144 18.14 -10.25 -8.77
N SER A 145 18.76 -9.14 -8.36
CA SER A 145 19.94 -8.59 -9.05
C SER A 145 21.14 -9.53 -8.97
N PHE A 146 21.28 -10.25 -7.85
CA PHE A 146 22.33 -11.25 -7.67
C PHE A 146 22.12 -12.46 -8.59
N LEU A 147 20.89 -12.97 -8.69
CA LEU A 147 20.54 -14.07 -9.60
C LEU A 147 20.66 -13.72 -11.08
N ALA A 148 20.56 -12.43 -11.44
CA ALA A 148 20.76 -11.97 -12.82
C ALA A 148 22.23 -12.04 -13.26
N GLN A 149 23.16 -11.96 -12.30
CA GLN A 149 24.60 -11.97 -12.55
C GLN A 149 25.24 -13.34 -12.31
N THR A 150 24.59 -14.17 -11.50
CA THR A 150 25.16 -15.41 -11.00
C THR A 150 24.10 -16.49 -10.91
N ARG A 151 24.40 -17.72 -11.38
CA ARG A 151 23.49 -18.86 -11.21
C ARG A 151 23.76 -19.56 -9.90
N ALA A 152 22.69 -19.94 -9.19
CA ALA A 152 22.77 -20.56 -7.87
C ALA A 152 23.63 -21.84 -7.83
N GLY A 153 23.73 -22.56 -8.96
CA GLY A 153 24.50 -23.81 -9.13
C GLY A 153 25.90 -23.65 -9.70
N GLU A 154 26.44 -22.43 -9.78
CA GLU A 154 27.77 -22.18 -10.34
C GLU A 154 28.81 -21.87 -9.24
N TRP A 155 30.09 -22.02 -9.61
CA TRP A 155 31.22 -21.50 -8.83
C TRP A 155 31.50 -20.07 -9.26
N ALA A 156 31.70 -19.18 -8.29
CA ALA A 156 32.01 -17.76 -8.51
C ALA A 156 33.28 -17.35 -7.77
N ALA A 157 33.88 -16.24 -8.18
CA ALA A 157 35.03 -15.65 -7.53
C ALA A 157 34.66 -14.29 -6.91
N ALA A 158 35.01 -14.08 -5.65
CA ALA A 158 34.86 -12.80 -4.98
C ALA A 158 35.98 -11.82 -5.39
N SER A 159 35.79 -10.54 -5.09
CA SER A 159 36.77 -9.48 -5.38
C SER A 159 38.14 -9.67 -4.69
N ASP A 160 38.18 -10.52 -3.66
CA ASP A 160 39.39 -10.91 -2.92
C ASP A 160 39.96 -12.27 -3.37
N ASN A 161 39.60 -12.73 -4.58
CA ASN A 161 40.01 -14.00 -5.19
C ASN A 161 39.54 -15.27 -4.46
N ARG A 162 38.60 -15.18 -3.51
CA ARG A 162 37.98 -16.39 -2.94
C ARG A 162 37.02 -17.03 -3.92
N ILE A 163 37.19 -18.32 -4.17
CA ILE A 163 36.24 -19.13 -4.93
C ILE A 163 35.17 -19.66 -3.97
N TYR A 164 33.90 -19.45 -4.31
CA TYR A 164 32.76 -19.93 -3.53
C TYR A 164 31.70 -20.52 -4.46
N PHE A 165 30.95 -21.48 -3.92
CA PHE A 165 29.77 -22.00 -4.60
C PHE A 165 28.59 -21.08 -4.30
N VAL A 166 27.87 -20.62 -5.33
CA VAL A 166 26.88 -19.53 -5.22
C VAL A 166 25.74 -19.85 -4.23
N ARG A 167 25.41 -21.13 -4.06
CA ARG A 167 24.51 -21.61 -2.99
C ARG A 167 24.94 -21.16 -1.58
N TYR A 168 26.24 -21.08 -1.31
CA TYR A 168 26.81 -20.67 -0.02
C TYR A 168 27.29 -19.21 -0.04
N ALA A 169 26.96 -18.45 -1.08
CA ALA A 169 27.19 -17.02 -1.12
C ALA A 169 26.48 -16.34 0.05
N ARG A 170 27.08 -15.27 0.57
CA ARG A 170 26.48 -14.50 1.66
C ARG A 170 25.11 -13.97 1.27
N GLU A 171 24.95 -13.53 0.03
CA GLU A 171 23.70 -13.06 -0.56
C GLU A 171 22.61 -14.12 -0.50
N THR A 172 22.96 -15.38 -0.78
CA THR A 172 22.03 -16.51 -0.72
C THR A 172 21.64 -16.87 0.71
N ILE A 173 22.59 -16.83 1.64
CA ILE A 173 22.32 -17.08 3.06
C ILE A 173 21.45 -15.96 3.65
N ASP A 174 21.81 -14.71 3.36
CA ASP A 174 21.07 -13.52 3.80
C ASP A 174 19.66 -13.53 3.21
N PHE A 175 19.49 -13.96 1.95
CA PHE A 175 18.19 -14.13 1.30
C PHE A 175 17.26 -15.07 2.09
N TRP A 176 17.71 -16.27 2.44
CA TRP A 176 16.86 -17.21 3.19
C TRP A 176 16.54 -16.73 4.60
N ARG A 177 17.52 -16.14 5.28
CA ARG A 177 17.28 -15.52 6.59
C ARG A 177 16.21 -14.43 6.50
N ASN A 178 16.25 -13.60 5.46
CA ASN A 178 15.27 -12.54 5.25
C ASN A 178 13.89 -13.12 4.86
N ALA A 179 13.82 -14.17 4.04
CA ALA A 179 12.57 -14.84 3.70
C ALA A 179 11.87 -15.41 4.94
N GLU A 180 12.61 -16.08 5.83
CA GLU A 180 12.08 -16.60 7.09
C GLU A 180 11.66 -15.49 8.06
N ALA A 181 12.46 -14.42 8.16
CA ALA A 181 12.13 -13.28 9.01
C ALA A 181 10.87 -12.55 8.53
N MET A 182 10.72 -12.38 7.21
CA MET A 182 9.53 -11.80 6.58
C MET A 182 8.30 -12.68 6.81
N GLU A 183 8.44 -13.99 6.62
CA GLU A 183 7.36 -14.94 6.88
C GLU A 183 6.91 -14.89 8.34
N LYS A 184 7.85 -14.93 9.30
CA LYS A 184 7.53 -14.86 10.73
C LYS A 184 6.81 -13.57 11.09
N SER A 185 7.29 -12.44 10.58
CA SER A 185 6.67 -11.13 10.79
C SER A 185 5.27 -11.07 10.18
N LEU A 186 5.09 -11.63 8.99
CA LEU A 186 3.79 -11.70 8.33
C LEU A 186 2.81 -12.61 9.08
N ALA A 187 3.25 -13.80 9.49
CA ALA A 187 2.41 -14.76 10.21
C ALA A 187 1.93 -14.22 11.56
N ALA A 188 2.69 -13.35 12.22
CA ALA A 188 2.26 -12.64 13.43
C ALA A 188 1.13 -11.62 13.17
N LEU A 189 0.96 -11.18 11.92
CA LEU A 189 -0.07 -10.23 11.50
C LEU A 189 -1.30 -10.89 10.90
N LEU A 190 -1.30 -12.21 10.66
CA LEU A 190 -2.38 -12.92 9.98
C LEU A 190 -3.06 -13.93 10.92
N SER A 191 -4.37 -14.10 10.76
CA SER A 191 -5.07 -15.24 11.34
C SER A 191 -4.69 -16.53 10.61
N ALA A 192 -5.01 -17.69 11.20
CA ALA A 192 -4.78 -18.98 10.56
C ALA A 192 -5.54 -19.10 9.22
N ASP A 193 -6.75 -18.53 9.15
CA ASP A 193 -7.57 -18.54 7.94
C ASP A 193 -6.96 -17.63 6.85
N GLU A 194 -6.47 -16.44 7.22
CA GLU A 194 -5.79 -15.54 6.28
C GLU A 194 -4.50 -16.17 5.73
N ILE A 195 -3.75 -16.93 6.54
CA ILE A 195 -2.57 -17.67 6.06
C ILE A 195 -2.98 -18.76 5.07
N ALA A 196 -4.05 -19.50 5.37
CA ALA A 196 -4.54 -20.58 4.51
C ALA A 196 -5.11 -20.06 3.18
N GLU A 197 -5.74 -18.89 3.19
CA GLU A 197 -6.24 -18.20 2.00
C GLU A 197 -5.08 -17.62 1.17
N ALA A 198 -4.10 -16.99 1.82
CA ALA A 198 -2.95 -16.39 1.13
C ALA A 198 -2.04 -17.43 0.46
N LEU A 199 -1.85 -18.59 1.09
CA LEU A 199 -1.09 -19.70 0.50
C LEU A 199 -1.74 -21.06 0.80
N PRO A 200 -2.50 -21.62 -0.16
CA PRO A 200 -3.14 -22.92 0.01
C PRO A 200 -2.15 -24.02 0.43
N ARG A 201 -2.63 -24.96 1.25
CA ARG A 201 -1.79 -26.07 1.77
C ARG A 201 -1.26 -26.97 0.65
N ASP A 202 -2.05 -27.17 -0.39
CA ASP A 202 -1.75 -27.96 -1.57
C ASP A 202 -1.09 -27.15 -2.71
N PHE A 203 -0.72 -25.88 -2.46
CA PHE A 203 -0.04 -25.06 -3.46
C PHE A 203 1.28 -25.73 -3.90
N PRO A 204 1.52 -25.88 -5.22
CA PRO A 204 2.61 -26.70 -5.73
C PRO A 204 3.99 -26.14 -5.36
N GLU A 205 4.98 -27.02 -5.18
CA GLU A 205 6.36 -26.61 -4.95
C GLU A 205 7.01 -25.97 -6.19
N ARG A 206 6.51 -26.31 -7.38
CA ARG A 206 6.96 -25.77 -8.68
C ARG A 206 5.76 -25.17 -9.43
N PRO A 207 5.26 -24.02 -8.96
CA PRO A 207 4.14 -23.35 -9.61
C PRO A 207 4.54 -22.79 -10.97
N ASP A 208 3.59 -22.72 -11.90
CA ASP A 208 3.75 -21.90 -13.09
C ASP A 208 3.56 -20.41 -12.78
N ARG A 209 3.80 -19.55 -13.77
CA ARG A 209 3.66 -18.11 -13.62
C ARG A 209 2.24 -17.68 -13.26
N ALA A 210 1.22 -18.32 -13.85
CA ALA A 210 -0.18 -17.94 -13.61
C ALA A 210 -0.58 -18.24 -12.16
N GLN A 211 -0.12 -19.37 -11.62
CA GLN A 211 -0.31 -19.74 -10.22
C GLN A 211 0.37 -18.75 -9.26
N LEU A 212 1.57 -18.26 -9.61
CA LEU A 212 2.26 -17.23 -8.83
C LEU A 212 1.58 -15.85 -8.92
N GLU A 213 1.07 -15.48 -10.10
CA GLU A 213 0.35 -14.22 -10.30
C GLU A 213 -0.99 -14.18 -9.55
N ALA A 214 -1.59 -15.34 -9.31
CA ALA A 214 -2.80 -15.48 -8.50
C ALA A 214 -2.55 -15.21 -7.00
N LEU A 215 -1.33 -15.40 -6.50
CA LEU A 215 -0.98 -15.11 -5.10
C LEU A 215 -0.93 -13.60 -4.87
N ASP A 216 -1.39 -13.17 -3.69
CA ASP A 216 -1.17 -11.81 -3.22
C ASP A 216 0.25 -11.65 -2.62
N VAL A 217 0.57 -10.46 -2.13
CA VAL A 217 1.89 -10.18 -1.54
C VAL A 217 2.17 -11.10 -0.36
N ALA A 218 1.17 -11.39 0.47
CA ALA A 218 1.30 -12.29 1.61
C ALA A 218 1.63 -13.72 1.15
N GLY A 219 0.88 -14.25 0.17
CA GLY A 219 1.08 -15.57 -0.40
C GLY A 219 2.48 -15.77 -0.97
N LEU A 220 3.02 -14.77 -1.67
CA LEU A 220 4.37 -14.80 -2.21
C LEU A 220 5.44 -14.84 -1.11
N ILE A 221 5.29 -14.05 -0.04
CA ILE A 221 6.21 -14.08 1.10
C ILE A 221 6.16 -15.43 1.82
N LEU A 222 4.95 -15.94 2.08
CA LEU A 222 4.75 -17.26 2.69
C LEU A 222 5.35 -18.38 1.83
N PHE A 223 5.26 -18.26 0.50
CA PHE A 223 5.85 -19.21 -0.43
C PHE A 223 7.38 -19.19 -0.36
N LEU A 224 8.00 -18.01 -0.33
CA LEU A 224 9.45 -17.87 -0.14
C LEU A 224 9.91 -18.45 1.20
N GLY A 225 9.19 -18.20 2.29
CA GLY A 225 9.47 -18.82 3.60
C GLY A 225 9.32 -20.34 3.60
N ARG A 226 8.32 -20.87 2.88
CA ARG A 226 8.17 -22.32 2.63
C ARG A 226 9.38 -22.88 1.89
N LEU A 227 9.87 -22.21 0.84
CA LEU A 227 11.09 -22.64 0.13
C LEU A 227 12.33 -22.62 1.04
N ALA A 228 12.46 -21.60 1.90
CA ALA A 228 13.55 -21.50 2.87
C ALA A 228 13.56 -22.70 3.84
N ARG A 229 12.39 -23.04 4.41
CA ARG A 229 12.25 -24.24 5.24
C ARG A 229 12.58 -25.52 4.50
N LEU A 230 12.14 -25.64 3.24
CA LEU A 230 12.42 -26.83 2.44
C LEU A 230 13.91 -26.98 2.12
N GLU A 231 14.64 -25.88 1.95
CA GLU A 231 16.11 -25.90 1.78
C GLU A 231 16.83 -26.47 3.02
N HIS A 232 16.32 -26.24 4.24
CA HIS A 232 16.87 -26.85 5.46
C HIS A 232 16.58 -28.35 5.59
N ILE A 233 15.52 -28.84 4.95
CA ILE A 233 15.11 -30.26 5.00
C ILE A 233 15.71 -31.06 3.84
N ARG A 234 15.75 -30.46 2.65
CA ARG A 234 16.20 -31.06 1.40
C ARG A 234 17.23 -30.14 0.76
N ASP A 235 18.47 -30.61 0.70
CA ASP A 235 19.54 -29.87 0.03
C ASP A 235 19.22 -29.62 -1.45
N GLY A 236 19.42 -28.38 -1.91
CA GLY A 236 19.32 -28.02 -3.32
C GLY A 236 17.93 -27.56 -3.80
N VAL A 237 17.00 -27.27 -2.89
CA VAL A 237 15.72 -26.63 -3.23
C VAL A 237 15.93 -25.27 -3.88
N ILE A 238 16.92 -24.49 -3.43
CA ILE A 238 17.29 -23.22 -4.05
C ILE A 238 17.78 -23.40 -5.48
N LEU A 239 18.56 -24.45 -5.74
CA LEU A 239 19.08 -24.76 -7.07
C LEU A 239 17.92 -25.11 -7.98
N ALA A 240 17.02 -26.00 -7.54
CA ALA A 240 15.84 -26.38 -8.28
C ALA A 240 14.90 -25.18 -8.55
N ALA A 241 14.72 -24.29 -7.57
CA ALA A 241 13.87 -23.11 -7.70
C ALA A 241 14.49 -22.02 -8.59
N ALA A 242 15.82 -21.87 -8.57
CA ALA A 242 16.54 -20.97 -9.45
C ALA A 242 16.57 -21.49 -10.89
N ASP A 243 16.91 -22.77 -11.09
CA ASP A 243 17.01 -23.40 -12.41
C ASP A 243 15.65 -23.49 -13.12
N SER A 244 14.57 -23.71 -12.36
CA SER A 244 13.20 -23.69 -12.90
C SER A 244 12.69 -22.27 -13.19
N GLY A 245 13.41 -21.22 -12.79
CA GLY A 245 12.99 -19.83 -12.92
C GLY A 245 11.88 -19.39 -11.95
N VAL A 246 11.40 -20.30 -11.09
CA VAL A 246 10.37 -20.01 -10.08
C VAL A 246 10.83 -18.89 -9.15
N LEU A 247 12.05 -18.96 -8.64
CA LEU A 247 12.58 -17.97 -7.70
C LEU A 247 12.64 -16.57 -8.30
N GLY A 248 13.14 -16.46 -9.53
CA GLY A 248 13.19 -15.19 -10.26
C GLY A 248 11.78 -14.62 -10.54
N THR A 249 10.84 -15.50 -10.92
CA THR A 249 9.45 -15.13 -11.21
C THR A 249 8.73 -14.63 -9.96
N VAL A 250 8.89 -15.31 -8.82
CA VAL A 250 8.32 -14.88 -7.53
C VAL A 250 8.83 -13.49 -7.14
N LEU A 251 10.14 -13.24 -7.24
CA LEU A 251 10.73 -11.95 -6.89
C LEU A 251 10.29 -10.82 -7.83
N GLU A 252 10.10 -11.12 -9.11
CA GLU A 252 9.54 -10.17 -10.08
C GLU A 252 8.10 -9.78 -9.70
N ILE A 253 7.23 -10.76 -9.51
CA ILE A 253 5.82 -10.54 -9.19
C ILE A 253 5.70 -9.84 -7.83
N LEU A 254 6.49 -10.27 -6.84
CA LEU A 254 6.50 -9.66 -5.51
C LEU A 254 6.91 -8.18 -5.59
N SER A 255 7.93 -7.84 -6.38
CA SER A 255 8.34 -6.45 -6.59
C SER A 255 7.23 -5.61 -7.22
N GLN A 256 6.56 -6.13 -8.25
CA GLN A 256 5.45 -5.44 -8.93
C GLN A 256 4.27 -5.21 -7.98
N LYS A 257 3.87 -6.24 -7.23
CA LYS A 257 2.74 -6.16 -6.31
C LYS A 257 3.05 -5.31 -5.07
N ALA A 258 4.27 -5.38 -4.53
CA ALA A 258 4.69 -4.55 -3.40
C ALA A 258 4.69 -3.06 -3.78
N ALA A 259 5.15 -2.72 -4.99
CA ALA A 259 5.12 -1.35 -5.49
C ALA A 259 3.69 -0.80 -5.69
N ALA A 260 2.71 -1.67 -6.00
CA ALA A 260 1.31 -1.27 -6.14
C ALA A 260 0.60 -1.05 -4.80
N VAL A 261 1.12 -1.61 -3.69
CA VAL A 261 0.52 -1.56 -2.35
C VAL A 261 1.20 -0.51 -1.44
N ALA A 262 2.43 -0.09 -1.78
CA ALA A 262 3.23 0.89 -1.03
C ALA A 262 2.72 2.33 -1.19
#